data_AF-A0A956XA34-F1
#
_entry.id   AF-A0A956XA34-F1
#
_cell.length_a   1.000
_cell.length_b   1.000
_cell.length_c   1.000
_cell.angle_alpha   90.00
_cell.angle_beta   90.00
_cell.angle_gamma   90.00
#
_symmetry.space_group_name_H-M   'P 1'
#
loop_
_entity.id
_entity.type
_entity.pdbx_description
1 polymer ?
#
loop_
_entity_poly.entity_id
_entity_poly.type
_entity_poly.pdbx_seq_one_letter_code
_entity_poly.pdbx_strand_id
1 'polypeptide(L)' 'GPTHPDTASSLNNLAILSYYEGDKAEAARLMRQALTIRGAALGANHPDSQSSRRSLDVIEAELKG' A
#
# COMPACT_ATOMS: atom_id res chain seq x y z
N GLY A 1 -6.73 13.89 8.08
CA GLY A 1 -5.30 14.30 8.14
C GLY A 1 -4.42 13.23 7.53
N PRO A 2 -3.11 13.47 7.34
CA PRO A 2 -2.21 12.55 6.63
C PRO A 2 -2.02 11.17 7.29
N THR A 3 -2.44 11.02 8.55
CA THR A 3 -2.44 9.77 9.32
C THR A 3 -3.81 9.09 9.39
N HIS A 4 -4.81 9.61 8.67
CA HIS A 4 -6.18 9.09 8.72
C HIS A 4 -6.32 7.84 7.85
N PRO A 5 -7.10 6.82 8.28
CA PRO A 5 -7.38 5.63 7.47
C PRO A 5 -7.86 5.95 6.04
N ASP A 6 -8.63 7.01 5.85
CA ASP A 6 -9.09 7.44 4.51
C ASP A 6 -7.92 7.84 3.60
N THR A 7 -6.86 8.43 4.13
CA THR A 7 -5.64 8.73 3.37
C THR A 7 -4.96 7.44 2.92
N ALA A 8 -4.95 6.40 3.75
CA ALA A 8 -4.43 5.09 3.35
C ALA A 8 -5.24 4.46 2.20
N SER A 9 -6.56 4.66 2.18
CA SER A 9 -7.42 4.21 1.08
C SER A 9 -7.14 4.95 -0.22
N SER A 10 -6.92 6.26 -0.18
CA SER A 10 -6.51 7.02 -1.37
C SER A 10 -5.13 6.58 -1.89
N LEU A 11 -4.16 6.38 -1.01
CA LEU A 11 -2.82 5.88 -1.36
C LEU A 11 -2.89 4.47 -1.97
N ASN A 12 -3.73 3.60 -1.42
CA ASN A 12 -3.98 2.27 -1.98
C ASN A 12 -4.50 2.34 -3.43
N ASN A 13 -5.45 3.23 -3.69
CA ASN A 13 -6.01 3.38 -5.04
C ASN A 13 -4.98 3.95 -6.03
N LEU A 14 -4.16 4.91 -5.59
CA LEU A 14 -3.05 5.41 -6.40
C LEU A 14 -2.01 4.32 -6.68
N ALA A 15 -1.67 3.51 -5.68
CA ALA A 15 -0.72 2.41 -5.84
C ALA A 15 -1.22 1.39 -6.87
N ILE A 16 -2.51 1.06 -6.84
CA ILE A 16 -3.16 0.18 -7.82
C ILE A 16 -3.10 0.80 -9.22
N LEU A 17 -3.39 2.09 -9.36
CA LEU A 17 -3.31 2.78 -10.65
C LEU A 17 -1.88 2.74 -11.20
N SER A 18 -0.88 3.14 -10.41
CA SER A 18 0.53 3.12 -10.83
C SER A 18 0.99 1.72 -11.24
N TYR A 19 0.53 0.68 -10.53
CA TYR A 19 0.82 -0.69 -10.90
C TYR A 19 0.26 -1.06 -12.28
N TYR A 20 -0.99 -0.67 -12.58
CA TYR A 20 -1.59 -0.90 -13.91
C TYR A 20 -0.96 -0.06 -15.02
N GLU A 21 -0.41 1.12 -14.68
CA GLU A 21 0.37 1.96 -15.60
C GLU A 21 1.81 1.45 -15.81
N GLY A 22 2.21 0.40 -15.09
CA GLY A 22 3.53 -0.22 -15.19
C GLY A 22 4.60 0.40 -14.28
N ASP A 23 4.29 1.46 -13.54
CA ASP A 23 5.18 2.05 -12.54
C ASP A 23 5.07 1.29 -11.20
N LYS A 24 5.66 0.09 -11.19
CA LYS A 24 5.70 -0.77 -10.01
C LYS A 24 6.50 -0.17 -8.86
N ALA A 25 7.48 0.69 -9.14
CA ALA A 25 8.29 1.34 -8.12
C ALA A 25 7.45 2.36 -7.32
N GLU A 26 6.68 3.19 -8.03
CA GLU A 26 5.75 4.12 -7.41
C GLU A 26 4.62 3.37 -6.67
N ALA A 27 4.09 2.29 -7.26
CA ALA A 27 3.11 1.44 -6.59
C ALA A 27 3.62 0.91 -5.24
N ALA A 28 4.85 0.39 -5.19
CA ALA A 28 5.45 -0.10 -3.95
C ALA A 28 5.67 1.03 -2.93
N ARG A 29 6.07 2.22 -3.38
CA ARG A 29 6.23 3.40 -2.50
C ARG A 29 4.91 3.80 -1.86
N LEU A 30 3.84 3.89 -2.65
CA LEU A 30 2.49 4.25 -2.20
C LEU A 30 1.91 3.19 -1.26
N MET A 31 2.10 1.89 -1.58
CA MET A 31 1.60 0.80 -0.74
C MET A 31 2.32 0.74 0.62
N ARG A 32 3.62 1.06 0.68
CA ARG A 32 4.36 1.24 1.95
C ARG A 32 3.77 2.35 2.82
N GLN A 33 3.42 3.48 2.21
CA GLN A 33 2.79 4.60 2.94
C GLN A 33 1.41 4.20 3.48
N ALA A 34 0.58 3.53 2.67
CA ALA A 34 -0.72 3.01 3.09
C ALA A 34 -0.59 2.00 4.24
N LEU A 35 0.36 1.06 4.16
CA LEU A 35 0.65 0.08 5.21
C LEU A 35 1.09 0.75 6.51
N THR A 36 1.93 1.79 6.43
CA THR A 36 2.39 2.53 7.61
C THR A 36 1.21 3.19 8.33
N ILE A 37 0.33 3.86 7.59
CA ILE A 37 -0.86 4.52 8.16
C ILE A 37 -1.81 3.49 8.77
N ARG A 38 -2.15 2.41 8.03
CA ARG A 38 -3.04 1.34 8.51
C ARG A 38 -2.46 0.62 9.73
N GLY A 39 -1.15 0.36 9.73
CA GLY A 39 -0.45 -0.24 10.85
C GLY A 39 -0.52 0.62 12.12
N ALA A 40 -0.33 1.94 11.98
CA ALA A 40 -0.41 2.87 13.10
C ALA A 40 -1.85 3.08 13.62
N ALA A 41 -2.83 3.16 12.71
CA ALA A 41 -4.22 3.47 13.07
C ALA A 41 -5.04 2.24 13.50
N LEU A 42 -4.80 1.07 12.88
CA LEU A 42 -5.64 -0.12 13.00
C LEU A 42 -4.90 -1.31 13.63
N GLY A 43 -3.56 -1.27 13.65
CA GLY A 43 -2.71 -2.36 14.09
C GLY A 43 -2.34 -3.35 12.96
N ALA A 44 -1.25 -4.09 13.17
CA ALA A 44 -0.67 -4.98 12.15
C ALA A 44 -1.53 -6.20 11.78
N ASN A 45 -2.45 -6.60 12.66
CA ASN A 45 -3.36 -7.73 12.44
C ASN A 45 -4.70 -7.35 11.83
N HIS A 46 -4.98 -6.04 11.66
CA HIS A 46 -6.20 -5.59 11.03
C HIS A 46 -6.26 -6.04 9.55
N PRO A 47 -7.44 -6.45 9.03
CA PRO A 47 -7.59 -6.88 7.65
C PRO A 47 -7.02 -5.91 6.62
N ASP A 48 -7.22 -4.60 6.82
CA ASP A 48 -6.70 -3.58 5.89
C ASP A 48 -5.16 -3.48 5.89
N SER A 49 -4.53 -3.61 7.07
CA SER A 49 -3.07 -3.65 7.19
C SER A 49 -2.51 -4.91 6.51
N GLN A 50 -3.18 -6.05 6.70
CA GLN A 50 -2.82 -7.32 6.07
C GLN A 50 -2.97 -7.26 4.55
N SER A 51 -4.04 -6.63 4.06
CA SER A 51 -4.29 -6.43 2.63
C SER A 51 -3.18 -5.57 2.00
N SER A 52 -2.85 -4.42 2.61
CA SER A 52 -1.75 -3.58 2.10
C SER A 52 -0.41 -4.30 2.09
N ARG A 53 -0.12 -5.11 3.12
CA ARG A 53 1.13 -5.90 3.16
C ARG A 53 1.18 -6.92 2.02
N ARG A 54 0.12 -7.71 1.83
CA ARG A 54 0.06 -8.70 0.74
C ARG A 54 0.25 -8.04 -0.63
N SER A 55 -0.40 -6.91 -0.87
CA SER A 55 -0.24 -6.18 -2.13
C SER A 55 1.18 -5.65 -2.31
N LEU A 56 1.81 -5.13 -1.25
CA LEU A 56 3.21 -4.70 -1.31
C LEU A 56 4.15 -5.88 -1.63
N ASP A 57 3.97 -7.03 -0.99
CA ASP A 57 4.80 -8.22 -1.21
C ASP A 57 4.76 -8.68 -2.68
N VAL A 58 3.57 -8.65 -3.30
CA VAL A 58 3.39 -8.97 -4.73
C VAL A 58 4.15 -7.98 -5.61
N ILE A 59 3.95 -6.67 -5.40
CA ILE A 59 4.60 -5.63 -6.21
C ILE A 59 6.13 -5.72 -6.10
N GLU A 60 6.65 -5.94 -4.89
CA GLU A 60 8.09 -6.07 -4.66
C GLU A 60 8.69 -7.36 -5.24
N ALA A 61 7.95 -8.45 -5.25
CA ALA A 61 8.38 -9.68 -5.91
C ALA A 61 8.53 -9.46 -7.42
N GLU A 62 7.58 -8.76 -8.04
CA GLU A 62 7.63 -8.45 -9.47
C GLU A 62 8.69 -7.42 -9.86
N LEU A 63 9.15 -6.58 -8.93
CA LEU A 63 10.29 -5.66 -9.16
C LEU A 63 11.65 -6.38 -9.11
N LYS A 64 11.72 -7.54 -8.46
CA LYS A 64 12.96 -8.32 -8.27
C LYS A 64 13.17 -9.40 -9.33
N GLY A 65 12.13 -9.74 -10.09
CA GLY A 65 12.18 -10.69 -11.20
C GLY A 65 12.40 -9.99 -12.54
#